data_AF-A0A6P1D4E9-F1
#
_entry.id   AF-A0A6P1D4E9-F1
#
_cell.length_a   1.000
_cell.length_b   1.000
_cell.length_c   1.000
_cell.angle_alpha   90.00
_cell.angle_beta   90.00
_cell.angle_gamma   90.00
#
_symmetry.space_group_name_H-M   'P 1'
#
loop_
_entity.id
_entity.type
_entity.pdbx_description
1 polymer ?
#
loop_
_entity_poly.entity_id
_entity_poly.type
_entity_poly.pdbx_seq_one_letter_code
_entity_poly.pdbx_strand_id
1 'polypeptide(L)'
;MNSTVTRVLVGAAAAGALTLALAPQAAAYPVGPWGVEGPCAGLEPGQCPWSHSDDGLTWSYKGHSSHYDKTGGYVCNTNQWEPLAEVYCDTVMAAVRTLPPMPIGAWLPGN
;
A
#
# COMPACT_ATOMS: atom_id res chain seq x y z
N MET A 1 -15.44 -56.73 -8.03
CA MET A 1 -14.45 -56.39 -6.96
C MET A 1 -13.56 -55.30 -7.54
N ASN A 2 -14.03 -54.05 -7.67
CA ASN A 2 -14.25 -53.03 -6.64
C ASN A 2 -13.03 -52.73 -5.76
N SER A 3 -12.47 -51.54 -6.04
CA SER A 3 -12.07 -50.56 -5.02
C SER A 3 -10.70 -50.72 -4.35
N THR A 4 -9.62 -50.40 -5.07
CA THR A 4 -8.35 -50.06 -4.37
C THR A 4 -7.50 -48.97 -5.02
N VAL A 5 -7.78 -48.50 -6.23
CA VAL A 5 -6.85 -47.58 -6.94
C VAL A 5 -7.25 -46.09 -6.82
N THR A 6 -8.49 -45.78 -6.48
CA THR A 6 -9.02 -44.40 -6.49
C THR A 6 -8.75 -43.60 -5.19
N ARG A 7 -8.04 -44.14 -4.20
CA ARG A 7 -7.83 -43.45 -2.91
C ARG A 7 -6.51 -42.69 -2.75
N VAL A 8 -5.58 -42.79 -3.69
CA VAL A 8 -4.26 -42.13 -3.54
C VAL A 8 -4.26 -40.68 -4.08
N LEU A 9 -5.16 -40.33 -4.99
CA LEU A 9 -5.17 -38.99 -5.61
C LEU A 9 -5.85 -37.89 -4.77
N VAL A 10 -6.53 -38.24 -3.68
CA VAL A 10 -7.20 -37.24 -2.81
C VAL A 10 -6.25 -36.68 -1.73
N GLY A 11 -5.08 -37.29 -1.51
CA GLY A 11 -4.17 -36.92 -0.43
C GLY A 11 -3.24 -35.72 -0.70
N ALA A 12 -3.03 -35.34 -1.96
CA ALA A 12 -2.03 -34.32 -2.33
C ALA A 12 -2.61 -32.89 -2.45
N ALA A 13 -3.93 -32.73 -2.49
CA ALA A 13 -4.55 -31.40 -2.61
C ALA A 13 -4.69 -30.65 -1.27
N ALA A 14 -4.56 -31.35 -0.14
CA ALA A 14 -4.74 -30.74 1.18
C ALA A 14 -3.50 -29.99 1.71
N ALA A 15 -2.31 -30.25 1.16
CA ALA A 15 -1.08 -29.59 1.60
C ALA A 15 -0.85 -28.21 0.93
N GLY A 16 -1.47 -27.95 -0.23
CA GLY A 16 -1.37 -26.66 -0.92
C GLY A 16 -2.34 -25.59 -0.42
N ALA A 17 -3.39 -25.98 0.31
CA ALA A 17 -4.37 -25.04 0.85
C ALA A 17 -3.91 -24.40 2.18
N LEU A 18 -2.96 -25.03 2.89
CA LEU A 18 -2.46 -24.52 4.17
C LEU A 18 -1.38 -23.45 4.03
N THR A 19 -0.72 -23.32 2.87
CA THR A 19 0.26 -22.26 2.62
C THR A 19 -0.38 -20.94 2.21
N LEU A 20 -1.62 -20.95 1.69
CA LEU A 20 -2.38 -19.72 1.40
C LEU A 20 -3.00 -19.09 2.66
N ALA A 21 -3.18 -19.86 3.74
CA ALA A 21 -3.70 -19.35 5.01
C ALA A 21 -2.64 -18.59 5.85
N LEU A 22 -1.36 -18.68 5.47
CA LEU A 22 -0.23 -17.98 6.09
C LEU A 22 0.40 -16.92 5.19
N ALA A 23 -0.18 -16.66 4.01
CA ALA A 23 0.08 -15.37 3.39
C ALA A 23 -0.35 -14.34 4.45
N PRO A 24 0.54 -13.42 4.89
CA PRO A 24 0.09 -12.31 5.70
C PRO A 24 -1.06 -11.73 4.91
N GLN A 25 -2.26 -11.82 5.48
CA GLN A 25 -3.41 -11.06 5.01
C GLN A 25 -2.79 -9.70 4.75
N ALA A 26 -2.77 -9.25 3.50
CA ALA A 26 -2.41 -7.89 3.20
C ALA A 26 -3.49 -7.13 3.95
N ALA A 27 -3.18 -6.79 5.21
CA ALA A 27 -4.02 -6.00 6.06
C ALA A 27 -4.18 -4.78 5.19
N ALA A 28 -5.39 -4.66 4.64
CA ALA A 28 -5.81 -3.52 3.86
C ALA A 28 -5.65 -2.38 4.86
N TYR A 29 -4.45 -1.77 4.88
CA TYR A 29 -4.15 -0.47 5.46
C TYR A 29 -5.38 0.35 5.25
N PRO A 30 -6.00 1.01 6.24
CA PRO A 30 -7.33 1.59 6.08
C PRO A 30 -7.48 2.28 4.70
N VAL A 31 -7.98 1.53 3.69
CA VAL A 31 -7.46 1.71 2.31
C VAL A 31 -8.42 2.62 1.61
N GLY A 32 -8.01 3.86 1.61
CA GLY A 32 -8.43 4.85 0.67
C GLY A 32 -7.78 6.16 1.03
N PRO A 33 -7.82 7.14 0.11
CA PRO A 33 -7.62 8.56 0.45
C PRO A 33 -8.29 9.02 1.76
N TRP A 34 -9.28 8.29 2.27
CA TRP A 34 -10.04 8.68 3.45
C TRP A 34 -9.56 8.01 4.74
N GLY A 35 -8.65 7.03 4.65
CA GLY A 35 -8.15 6.25 5.80
C GLY A 35 -6.67 6.45 6.12
N VAL A 36 -5.93 7.12 5.23
CA VAL A 36 -4.54 7.55 5.44
C VAL A 36 -4.56 9.06 5.68
N GLU A 37 -3.81 9.53 6.68
CA GLU A 37 -3.65 10.97 6.93
C GLU A 37 -3.10 11.65 5.66
N GLY A 38 -3.73 12.73 5.23
CA GLY A 38 -3.50 13.35 3.94
C GLY A 38 -4.24 14.67 3.79
N PRO A 39 -4.02 15.44 2.71
CA PRO A 39 -4.56 16.79 2.53
C PRO A 39 -6.09 16.86 2.47
N CYS A 40 -6.76 15.71 2.43
CA CYS A 40 -8.22 15.61 2.39
C CYS A 40 -8.80 14.77 3.53
N ALA A 41 -8.07 14.61 4.64
CA ALA A 41 -8.61 13.98 5.85
C ALA A 41 -9.92 14.66 6.29
N GLY A 42 -10.98 13.87 6.46
CA GLY A 42 -12.30 14.34 6.90
C GLY A 42 -13.18 14.99 5.84
N LEU A 43 -12.77 15.04 4.57
CA LEU A 43 -13.64 15.47 3.46
C LEU A 43 -14.39 14.27 2.86
N GLU A 44 -15.47 14.54 2.11
CA GLU A 44 -16.17 13.50 1.34
C GLU A 44 -15.60 13.35 -0.08
N PRO A 45 -15.80 12.18 -0.74
CA PRO A 45 -15.53 12.03 -2.17
C PRO A 45 -16.17 13.16 -3.00
N GLY A 46 -15.35 13.89 -3.76
CA GLY A 46 -15.77 15.03 -4.59
C GLY A 46 -15.60 16.41 -3.93
N GLN A 47 -15.28 16.49 -2.64
CA GLN A 47 -14.92 17.75 -1.95
C GLN A 47 -13.41 18.01 -1.94
N CYS A 48 -12.61 16.96 -2.10
CA CYS A 48 -11.16 17.03 -2.14
C CYS A 48 -10.68 17.51 -3.52
N PRO A 49 -9.93 18.62 -3.62
CA PRO A 49 -9.39 19.10 -4.88
C PRO A 49 -8.15 18.31 -5.33
N TRP A 50 -7.59 17.46 -4.45
CA TRP A 50 -6.45 16.60 -4.74
C TRP A 50 -6.92 15.29 -5.40
N SER A 51 -6.21 14.86 -6.44
CA SER A 51 -6.33 13.48 -6.93
C SER A 51 -5.51 12.56 -6.03
N HIS A 52 -5.98 11.34 -5.80
CA HIS A 52 -5.24 10.35 -5.01
C HIS A 52 -4.86 9.14 -5.87
N SER A 53 -3.83 8.41 -5.46
CA SER A 53 -3.54 7.08 -5.99
C SER A 53 -4.54 6.03 -5.50
N ASP A 54 -4.62 4.90 -6.19
CA ASP A 54 -5.53 3.80 -5.83
C ASP A 54 -5.25 3.23 -4.43
N ASP A 55 -3.98 3.26 -4.01
CA ASP A 55 -3.55 2.83 -2.68
C ASP A 55 -3.73 3.90 -1.59
N GLY A 56 -4.15 5.12 -1.96
CA GLY A 56 -4.34 6.24 -1.04
C GLY A 56 -3.06 6.83 -0.43
N LEU A 57 -1.88 6.41 -0.90
CA LEU A 57 -0.58 6.83 -0.35
C LEU A 57 0.03 8.04 -1.05
N THR A 58 -0.50 8.41 -2.22
CA THR A 58 -0.08 9.60 -2.97
C THR A 58 -1.27 10.52 -3.18
N TRP A 59 -1.05 11.81 -2.97
CA TRP A 59 -2.01 12.86 -3.25
C TRP A 59 -1.38 13.91 -4.14
N SER A 60 -2.02 14.25 -5.25
CA SER A 60 -1.50 15.23 -6.21
C SER A 60 -2.45 16.40 -6.41
N TYR A 61 -1.89 17.61 -6.43
CA TYR A 61 -2.61 18.84 -6.76
C TYR A 61 -1.69 19.81 -7.49
N LYS A 62 -2.13 20.30 -8.66
CA LYS A 62 -1.42 21.31 -9.46
C LYS A 62 0.07 21.00 -9.71
N GLY A 63 0.41 19.73 -9.98
CA GLY A 63 1.79 19.33 -10.29
C GLY A 63 2.69 19.09 -9.07
N HIS A 64 2.12 19.17 -7.87
CA HIS A 64 2.78 18.76 -6.62
C HIS A 64 2.11 17.49 -6.12
N SER A 65 2.90 16.52 -5.65
CA SER A 65 2.36 15.34 -4.99
C SER A 65 2.97 15.14 -3.61
N SER A 66 2.12 14.84 -2.63
CA SER A 66 2.50 14.48 -1.27
C SER A 66 2.31 12.98 -1.07
N HIS A 67 3.32 12.36 -0.48
CA HIS A 67 3.38 10.92 -0.31
C HIS A 67 3.44 10.56 1.17
N TYR A 68 2.69 9.53 1.54
CA TYR A 68 2.49 9.11 2.91
C TYR A 68 2.80 7.63 3.07
N ASP A 69 3.30 7.27 4.24
CA ASP A 69 3.40 5.88 4.63
C ASP A 69 2.01 5.34 4.97
N LYS A 70 1.96 4.02 5.14
CA LYS A 70 0.69 3.34 5.35
C LYS A 70 0.15 3.47 6.79
N THR A 71 0.85 4.22 7.63
CA THR A 71 0.43 4.65 8.97
C THR A 71 -0.04 6.11 8.98
N GLY A 72 0.02 6.82 7.85
CA GLY A 72 -0.35 8.24 7.74
C GLY A 72 0.83 9.21 7.88
N GLY A 73 2.05 8.72 8.12
CA GLY A 73 3.23 9.57 8.23
C GLY A 73 3.62 10.18 6.89
N TYR A 74 3.85 11.49 6.83
CA TYR A 74 4.39 12.14 5.63
C TYR A 74 5.80 11.61 5.32
N VAL A 75 6.06 11.25 4.07
CA VAL A 75 7.34 10.65 3.63
C VAL A 75 8.14 11.65 2.80
N CYS A 76 7.55 12.15 1.72
CA CYS A 76 8.22 13.04 0.78
C CYS A 76 7.21 13.74 -0.15
N ASN A 77 7.70 14.75 -0.87
CA ASN A 77 6.95 15.43 -1.92
C ASN A 77 7.67 15.24 -3.26
N THR A 78 6.90 15.11 -4.33
CA THR A 78 7.38 15.23 -5.70
C THR A 78 6.81 16.48 -6.36
N ASN A 79 7.58 17.07 -7.26
CA ASN A 79 7.12 18.14 -8.14
C ASN A 79 7.95 18.14 -9.42
N GLN A 80 7.37 18.71 -10.48
CA GLN A 80 7.97 18.76 -11.82
C GLN A 80 9.24 19.62 -11.95
N TRP A 81 9.66 20.32 -10.88
CA TRP A 81 10.80 21.23 -10.88
C TRP A 81 12.02 20.65 -10.17
N GLU A 82 11.88 19.54 -9.45
CA GLU A 82 12.92 18.96 -8.61
C GLU A 82 13.14 17.46 -8.93
N PRO A 83 13.77 17.14 -10.08
CA PRO A 83 13.87 15.76 -10.57
C PRO A 83 14.66 14.83 -9.64
N LEU A 84 15.61 15.37 -8.86
CA LEU A 84 16.35 14.56 -7.88
C LEU A 84 15.48 14.19 -6.67
N ALA A 85 14.61 15.10 -6.22
CA ALA A 85 13.67 14.81 -5.15
C ALA A 85 12.62 13.79 -5.61
N GLU A 86 12.21 13.87 -6.88
CA GLU A 86 11.30 12.91 -7.52
C GLU A 86 11.87 11.49 -7.51
N VAL A 87 13.09 11.29 -8.02
CA VAL A 87 13.74 9.95 -8.04
C VAL A 87 13.91 9.37 -6.63
N TYR A 88 14.30 10.20 -5.66
CA TYR A 88 14.38 9.78 -4.27
C TYR A 88 13.02 9.32 -3.74
N CYS A 89 12.00 10.15 -3.94
CA CYS A 89 10.67 9.91 -3.39
C CYS A 89 10.01 8.67 -4.04
N ASP A 90 10.17 8.47 -5.35
CA ASP A 90 9.68 7.27 -6.05
C ASP A 90 10.32 6.00 -5.49
N THR A 91 11.63 6.03 -5.25
CA THR A 91 12.36 4.88 -4.70
C THR A 91 11.88 4.55 -3.28
N VAL A 92 11.74 5.57 -2.42
CA VAL A 92 11.25 5.38 -1.05
C VAL A 92 9.81 4.88 -1.07
N MET A 93 8.96 5.43 -1.92
CA MET A 93 7.55 5.06 -1.99
C MET A 93 7.33 3.66 -2.59
N ALA A 94 8.21 3.19 -3.47
CA ALA A 94 8.23 1.78 -3.87
C ALA A 94 8.53 0.86 -2.67
N ALA A 95 9.44 1.25 -1.79
CA ALA A 95 9.72 0.51 -0.56
C ALA A 95 8.51 0.56 0.40
N VAL A 96 7.91 1.72 0.63
CA VAL A 96 6.70 1.88 1.46
C VAL A 96 5.60 0.93 0.98
N ARG A 97 5.36 0.88 -0.33
CA ARG A 97 4.32 0.02 -0.94
C ARG A 97 4.58 -1.46 -0.77
N THR A 98 5.84 -1.91 -0.82
CA THR A 98 6.20 -3.33 -0.71
C THR A 98 6.34 -3.81 0.73
N LEU A 99 6.69 -2.93 1.66
CA LEU A 99 6.89 -3.26 3.06
C LEU A 99 5.55 -3.35 3.85
N PRO A 100 5.54 -4.06 5.00
CA PRO A 100 4.42 -4.02 5.95
C PRO A 100 4.14 -2.59 6.48
N PRO A 101 3.02 -2.37 7.22
CA PRO A 101 2.79 -1.08 7.88
C PRO A 101 3.93 -0.77 8.85
N MET A 102 4.70 0.26 8.51
CA MET A 102 5.78 0.78 9.32
C MET A 102 5.75 2.31 9.24
N PRO A 103 6.09 3.01 10.34
CA PRO A 103 6.04 4.46 10.41
C PRO A 103 7.28 5.10 9.77
N ILE A 104 7.49 4.83 8.46
CA ILE A 104 8.65 5.29 7.70
C ILE A 104 8.73 6.82 7.67
N GLY A 105 7.59 7.50 7.53
CA GLY A 105 7.51 8.95 7.57
C GLY A 105 8.03 9.52 8.90
N ALA A 106 7.71 8.87 10.02
CA ALA A 106 8.22 9.29 11.34
C ALA A 106 9.74 9.10 11.50
N TRP A 107 10.38 8.30 10.65
CA TRP A 107 11.83 8.08 10.68
C TRP A 107 12.61 9.02 9.76
N LEU A 108 11.92 9.67 8.82
CA LEU A 108 12.55 10.59 7.89
C LEU A 108 12.65 11.98 8.51
N PRO A 109 13.84 12.63 8.44
CA PRO A 109 14.02 13.98 8.96
C PRO A 109 13.15 14.96 8.16
N GLY A 110 12.27 15.70 8.85
CA GLY A 110 11.38 16.67 8.22
C GLY A 110 9.90 16.58 8.62
N ASN A 111 9.53 15.64 9.49
CA ASN A 111 8.29 15.71 10.29
C ASN A 111 8.51 16.50 11.59
#